data_AF-A0A4R9JN00-F1
#
_entry.id   AF-A0A4R9JN00-F1
#
_cell.length_a   1.000
_cell.length_b   1.000
_cell.length_c   1.000
_cell.angle_alpha   90.00
_cell.angle_beta   90.00
_cell.angle_gamma   90.00
#
_symmetry.space_group_name_H-M   'P 1'
#
loop_
_entity.id
_entity.type
_entity.pdbx_description
1 polymer ?
#
loop_
_entity_poly.entity_id
_entity_poly.type
_entity_poly.pdbx_seq_one_letter_code
_entity_poly.pdbx_strand_id
1 'polypeptide(L)'
;MNETDMVTEILEIFWKEKLRFAQYCFDELASLDAKTFPGKGKTGKSPQWVLQQMVSYDKTFRFYLPISLKLSSFFFFHSFKDQEIEKDLESIRDRYTPPAFPAHFWEIHISEAKELKIKATDPLVSEYCESWKEVLLQLEEKLSQISETDAYRKRYTSLTGIHTISGAINNSTEFCHYIWNRYMESPN
;
A
#
# COMPACT_ATOMS: atom_id res chain seq x y z
N MET A 1 -26.57 4.68 9.65
CA MET A 1 -25.29 4.28 9.05
C MET A 1 -25.27 2.77 9.09
N ASN A 2 -25.33 2.11 7.93
CA ASN A 2 -25.37 0.64 7.86
C ASN A 2 -23.93 0.10 7.85
N GLU A 3 -23.71 -1.13 8.33
CA GLU A 3 -22.39 -1.77 8.40
C GLU A 3 -21.66 -1.85 7.03
N THR A 4 -22.42 -1.89 5.94
CA THR A 4 -21.91 -1.88 4.56
C THR A 4 -21.29 -0.53 4.15
N ASP A 5 -21.88 0.58 4.60
CA ASP A 5 -21.38 1.93 4.28
C ASP A 5 -20.00 2.14 4.92
N MET A 6 -19.86 1.69 6.17
CA MET A 6 -18.63 1.80 6.96
C MET A 6 -17.46 1.01 6.38
N VAL A 7 -17.68 -0.19 5.83
CA VAL A 7 -16.60 -0.99 5.23
C VAL A 7 -16.06 -0.34 3.96
N THR A 8 -16.94 0.24 3.15
CA THR A 8 -16.55 0.99 1.95
C THR A 8 -15.77 2.25 2.33
N GLU A 9 -16.22 2.98 3.37
CA GLU A 9 -15.48 4.11 3.94
C GLU A 9 -14.09 3.71 4.45
N ILE A 10 -13.98 2.59 5.17
CA ILE A 10 -12.69 2.08 5.68
C ILE A 10 -11.75 1.72 4.52
N LEU A 11 -12.27 1.08 3.47
CA LEU A 11 -11.49 0.76 2.27
C LEU A 11 -10.94 2.04 1.63
N GLU A 12 -11.79 3.05 1.47
CA GLU A 12 -11.38 4.35 0.95
C GLU A 12 -10.32 5.03 1.83
N ILE A 13 -10.47 4.96 3.15
CA ILE A 13 -9.50 5.53 4.10
C ILE A 13 -8.12 4.88 3.90
N PHE A 14 -8.03 3.54 3.94
CA PHE A 14 -6.75 2.85 3.78
C PHE A 14 -6.15 3.05 2.39
N TRP A 15 -6.99 3.16 1.35
CA TRP A 15 -6.50 3.47 0.01
C TRP A 15 -5.94 4.89 -0.07
N LYS A 16 -6.63 5.89 0.49
CA LYS A 16 -6.13 7.27 0.57
C LYS A 16 -4.82 7.34 1.34
N GLU A 17 -4.69 6.61 2.46
CA GLU A 17 -3.42 6.53 3.21
C GLU A 17 -2.29 5.91 2.39
N LYS A 18 -2.56 4.84 1.63
CA LYS A 18 -1.60 4.24 0.70
C LYS A 18 -1.10 5.26 -0.33
N LEU A 19 -2.01 6.03 -0.91
CA LEU A 19 -1.67 7.04 -1.92
C LEU A 19 -0.88 8.21 -1.33
N ARG A 20 -1.26 8.69 -0.14
CA ARG A 20 -0.48 9.71 0.58
C ARG A 20 0.94 9.24 0.84
N PHE A 21 1.11 8.00 1.27
CA PHE A 21 2.42 7.40 1.47
C PHE A 21 3.24 7.31 0.19
N ALA A 22 2.63 6.88 -0.91
CA ALA A 22 3.31 6.85 -2.21
C ALA A 22 3.78 8.24 -2.65
N GLN A 23 2.94 9.27 -2.50
CA GLN A 23 3.33 10.65 -2.81
C GLN A 23 4.47 11.15 -1.92
N TYR A 24 4.42 10.85 -0.62
CA TYR A 24 5.50 11.17 0.30
C TYR A 24 6.83 10.57 -0.21
N CYS A 25 6.84 9.29 -0.56
CA CYS A 25 8.04 8.65 -1.13
C CYS A 25 8.47 9.30 -2.44
N PHE A 26 7.55 9.68 -3.33
CA PHE A 26 7.91 10.38 -4.58
C PHE A 26 8.55 11.73 -4.32
N ASP A 27 8.09 12.46 -3.31
CA ASP A 27 8.65 13.75 -2.92
C ASP A 27 10.07 13.59 -2.35
N GLU A 28 10.30 12.58 -1.50
CA GLU A 28 11.64 12.28 -0.96
C GLU A 28 12.62 11.84 -2.07
N LEU A 29 12.16 11.00 -3.00
CA LEU A 29 12.97 10.51 -4.12
C LEU A 29 13.28 11.59 -5.15
N ALA A 30 12.53 12.69 -5.19
CA ALA A 30 12.66 13.72 -6.21
C ALA A 30 14.05 14.37 -6.26
N SER A 31 14.75 14.38 -5.12
CA SER A 31 16.08 14.98 -4.96
C SER A 31 17.24 14.06 -5.38
N LEU A 32 16.97 12.77 -5.64
CA LEU A 32 18.00 11.79 -5.93
C LEU A 32 18.40 11.79 -7.41
N ASP A 33 19.67 11.49 -7.65
CA ASP A 33 20.24 11.29 -8.99
C ASP A 33 20.56 9.80 -9.24
N ALA A 34 20.88 9.47 -10.49
CA ALA A 34 21.22 8.10 -10.89
C ALA A 34 22.42 7.49 -10.13
N LYS A 35 23.25 8.29 -9.46
CA LYS A 35 24.40 7.81 -8.69
C LYS A 35 24.03 7.47 -7.24
N THR A 36 23.22 8.32 -6.62
CA THR A 36 22.77 8.19 -5.23
C THR A 36 21.62 7.20 -5.07
N PHE A 37 20.74 7.11 -6.07
CA PHE A 37 19.60 6.19 -6.07
C PHE A 37 19.97 4.70 -5.90
N PRO A 38 20.97 4.15 -6.61
CA PRO A 38 21.48 2.79 -6.35
C PRO A 38 22.48 2.72 -5.18
N GLY A 39 22.92 3.87 -4.65
CA GLY A 39 23.88 3.98 -3.55
C GLY A 39 23.35 3.35 -2.27
N LYS A 40 24.14 2.47 -1.65
CA LYS A 40 23.79 1.85 -0.37
C LYS A 40 24.13 2.78 0.77
N GLY A 41 23.19 2.95 1.69
CA GLY A 41 23.46 3.68 2.94
C GLY A 41 24.00 2.80 4.06
N LYS A 42 24.02 3.34 5.28
CA LYS A 42 24.52 2.66 6.50
C LYS A 42 23.83 1.33 6.79
N THR A 43 22.58 1.16 6.35
CA THR A 43 21.81 -0.09 6.47
C THR A 43 22.16 -1.14 5.40
N GLY A 44 23.04 -0.81 4.46
CA GLY A 44 23.39 -1.64 3.31
C GLY A 44 22.30 -1.72 2.23
N LYS A 45 21.20 -0.97 2.38
CA LYS A 45 20.10 -0.87 1.42
C LYS A 45 20.17 0.46 0.67
N SER A 46 19.78 0.44 -0.61
CA SER A 46 19.66 1.63 -1.44
C SER A 46 18.20 2.06 -1.59
N PRO A 47 17.93 3.35 -1.85
CA PRO A 47 16.58 3.82 -2.20
C PRO A 47 15.94 2.99 -3.31
N GLN A 48 16.72 2.66 -4.35
CA GLN A 48 16.28 1.80 -5.44
C GLN A 48 15.78 0.44 -4.95
N TRP A 49 16.56 -0.23 -4.08
CA TRP A 49 16.19 -1.54 -3.57
C TRP A 49 14.91 -1.47 -2.74
N VAL A 50 14.78 -0.46 -1.87
CA VAL A 50 13.59 -0.24 -1.03
C VAL A 50 12.36 -0.04 -1.89
N LEU A 51 12.43 0.86 -2.88
CA LEU A 51 11.34 1.10 -3.82
C LEU A 51 10.96 -0.16 -4.60
N GLN A 52 11.95 -0.92 -5.07
CA GLN A 52 11.69 -2.20 -5.75
C GLN A 52 10.93 -3.20 -4.88
N GLN A 53 11.24 -3.28 -3.58
CA GLN A 53 10.50 -4.17 -2.67
C GLN A 53 9.05 -3.71 -2.49
N MET A 54 8.82 -2.40 -2.30
CA MET A 54 7.46 -1.84 -2.19
C MET A 54 6.65 -2.11 -3.45
N VAL A 55 7.22 -1.80 -4.63
CA VAL A 55 6.59 -2.06 -5.93
C VAL A 55 6.31 -3.54 -6.14
N SER A 56 7.24 -4.43 -5.76
CA SER A 56 7.07 -5.87 -5.91
C SER A 56 5.93 -6.38 -5.04
N TYR A 57 5.82 -5.89 -3.80
CA TYR A 57 4.74 -6.24 -2.89
C TYR A 57 3.37 -5.83 -3.45
N ASP A 58 3.27 -4.61 -3.98
CA ASP A 58 2.03 -4.12 -4.59
C ASP A 58 1.68 -4.84 -5.90
N LYS A 59 2.69 -5.22 -6.70
CA LYS A 59 2.48 -6.08 -7.89
C LYS A 59 1.90 -7.44 -7.49
N THR A 60 2.41 -8.02 -6.41
CA THR A 60 1.89 -9.27 -5.83
C THR A 60 0.46 -9.09 -5.34
N PHE A 61 0.16 -8.00 -4.64
CA PHE A 61 -1.21 -7.69 -4.21
C PHE A 61 -2.16 -7.59 -5.40
N ARG A 62 -1.80 -6.77 -6.39
CA ARG A 62 -2.55 -6.57 -7.65
C ARG A 62 -2.81 -7.87 -8.40
N PHE A 63 -1.84 -8.79 -8.39
CA PHE A 63 -1.95 -10.09 -9.07
C PHE A 63 -2.94 -11.02 -8.36
N TYR A 64 -2.80 -11.16 -7.04
CA TYR A 64 -3.61 -12.11 -6.27
C TYR A 64 -5.02 -11.61 -5.97
N LEU A 65 -5.25 -10.29 -5.88
CA LEU A 65 -6.56 -9.72 -5.54
C LEU A 65 -7.73 -10.33 -6.34
N PRO A 66 -7.75 -10.31 -7.69
CA PRO A 66 -8.86 -10.89 -8.44
C PRO A 66 -9.00 -12.42 -8.26
N ILE A 67 -7.89 -13.12 -8.02
CA ILE A 67 -7.89 -14.57 -7.80
C ILE A 67 -8.52 -14.86 -6.43
N SER A 68 -8.11 -14.15 -5.39
CA SER A 68 -8.66 -14.29 -4.04
C SER A 68 -10.15 -13.96 -4.01
N LEU A 69 -10.58 -12.89 -4.68
CA LEU A 69 -11.99 -12.53 -4.75
C LEU A 69 -12.84 -13.63 -5.41
N LYS A 70 -12.33 -14.30 -6.46
CA LYS A 70 -13.03 -15.40 -7.12
C LYS A 70 -13.08 -16.66 -6.25
N LEU A 71 -11.95 -17.01 -5.61
CA LEU A 71 -11.86 -18.21 -4.77
C LEU A 71 -12.61 -18.05 -3.45
N SER A 72 -12.66 -16.83 -2.89
CA SER A 72 -13.29 -16.60 -1.60
C SER A 72 -14.77 -16.95 -1.59
N SER A 73 -15.46 -16.81 -2.74
CA SER A 73 -16.86 -17.23 -2.90
C SER A 73 -17.09 -18.72 -2.67
N PHE A 74 -16.06 -19.56 -2.75
CA PHE A 74 -16.15 -21.01 -2.54
C PHE A 74 -15.82 -21.45 -1.10
N PHE A 75 -15.16 -20.61 -0.31
CA PHE A 75 -14.63 -20.98 1.00
C PHE A 75 -15.19 -20.13 2.14
N PHE A 76 -15.66 -18.91 1.87
CA PHE A 76 -16.12 -17.96 2.89
C PHE A 76 -17.57 -17.56 2.61
N PHE A 77 -18.50 -18.30 3.23
CA PHE A 77 -19.94 -18.13 3.04
C PHE A 77 -20.59 -17.18 4.06
N HIS A 78 -19.84 -16.73 5.06
CA HIS A 78 -20.33 -15.86 6.12
C HIS A 78 -19.81 -14.44 5.91
N SER A 79 -20.71 -13.49 6.08
CA SER A 79 -20.42 -12.06 6.13
C SER A 79 -19.54 -11.79 7.34
N PHE A 80 -18.46 -11.01 7.21
CA PHE A 80 -17.57 -10.81 8.35
C PHE A 80 -18.20 -9.93 9.44
N LYS A 81 -17.60 -9.88 10.62
CA LYS A 81 -17.95 -8.88 11.65
C LYS A 81 -16.85 -7.83 11.70
N ASP A 82 -17.15 -6.60 12.12
CA ASP A 82 -16.15 -5.53 12.28
C ASP A 82 -14.91 -5.98 13.08
N GLN A 83 -15.12 -6.87 14.05
CA GLN A 83 -14.05 -7.53 14.84
C GLN A 83 -12.98 -8.23 13.98
N GLU A 84 -13.30 -8.68 12.77
CA GLU A 84 -12.32 -9.31 11.88
C GLU A 84 -11.44 -8.27 11.17
N ILE A 85 -11.97 -7.08 10.86
CA ILE A 85 -11.15 -5.96 10.38
C ILE A 85 -10.22 -5.53 11.51
N GLU A 86 -10.75 -5.31 12.72
CA GLU A 86 -9.93 -4.94 13.88
C GLU A 86 -8.80 -5.94 14.14
N LYS A 87 -9.10 -7.24 14.07
CA LYS A 87 -8.11 -8.31 14.23
C LYS A 87 -7.03 -8.28 13.14
N ASP A 88 -7.40 -8.00 11.89
CA ASP A 88 -6.42 -7.78 10.83
C ASP A 88 -5.51 -6.59 11.17
N LEU A 89 -6.09 -5.45 11.58
CA LEU A 89 -5.33 -4.24 11.90
C LEU A 89 -4.37 -4.47 13.08
N GLU A 90 -4.81 -5.12 14.14
CA GLU A 90 -3.96 -5.47 15.28
C GLU A 90 -2.80 -6.38 14.86
N SER A 91 -3.10 -7.44 14.11
CA SER A 91 -2.10 -8.39 13.60
C SER A 91 -1.05 -7.70 12.70
N ILE A 92 -1.50 -6.79 11.83
CA ILE A 92 -0.63 -6.01 10.94
C ILE A 92 0.23 -5.03 11.74
N ARG A 93 -0.38 -4.29 12.68
CA ARG A 93 0.33 -3.38 13.59
C ARG A 93 1.41 -4.12 14.36
N ASP A 94 1.07 -5.26 14.96
CA ASP A 94 2.00 -6.03 15.79
C ASP A 94 3.12 -6.65 14.94
N ARG A 95 2.85 -6.96 13.67
CA ARG A 95 3.84 -7.49 12.72
C ARG A 95 4.87 -6.43 12.29
N TYR A 96 4.40 -5.25 11.91
CA TYR A 96 5.27 -4.23 11.31
C TYR A 96 5.78 -3.21 12.33
N THR A 97 5.07 -3.02 13.43
CA THR A 97 5.33 -1.96 14.42
C THR A 97 5.74 -0.66 13.74
N PRO A 98 4.92 -0.18 12.78
CA PRO A 98 5.32 0.92 11.90
C PRO A 98 5.61 2.16 12.75
N PRO A 99 6.73 2.86 12.52
CA PRO A 99 7.00 4.13 13.17
C PRO A 99 5.90 5.14 12.82
N ALA A 100 5.78 6.23 13.58
CA ALA A 100 4.82 7.29 13.23
C ALA A 100 5.14 7.86 11.83
N PHE A 101 4.10 8.16 11.04
CA PHE A 101 4.29 8.86 9.77
C PHE A 101 5.01 10.21 9.99
N PRO A 102 5.84 10.66 9.04
CA PRO A 102 6.51 11.96 9.12
C PRO A 102 5.53 13.12 9.27
N ALA A 103 5.96 14.21 9.90
CA ALA A 103 5.08 15.33 10.21
C ALA A 103 4.45 16.00 8.98
N HIS A 104 5.00 15.94 7.77
CA HIS A 104 4.37 16.53 6.58
C HIS A 104 3.44 15.54 5.84
N PHE A 105 3.30 14.31 6.32
CA PHE A 105 2.42 13.29 5.73
C PHE A 105 0.94 13.73 5.72
N TRP A 106 0.49 14.44 6.75
CA TRP A 106 -0.89 14.91 6.85
C TRP A 106 -1.22 16.09 5.91
N GLU A 107 -0.20 16.76 5.37
CA GLU A 107 -0.35 17.86 4.41
C GLU A 107 -0.62 17.35 2.98
N ILE A 108 -0.42 16.05 2.75
CA ILE A 108 -0.62 15.43 1.45
C ILE A 108 -2.11 15.16 1.24
N HIS A 109 -2.71 15.94 0.33
CA HIS A 109 -4.09 15.76 -0.09
C HIS A 109 -4.15 15.04 -1.43
N ILE A 110 -4.46 13.75 -1.39
CA ILE A 110 -4.69 12.90 -2.57
C ILE A 110 -5.92 12.05 -2.32
N SER A 111 -6.78 12.00 -3.33
CA SER A 111 -8.00 11.19 -3.34
C SER A 111 -7.90 10.00 -4.29
N GLU A 112 -7.16 10.14 -5.38
CA GLU A 112 -7.06 9.13 -6.45
C GLU A 112 -5.63 8.94 -6.95
N ALA A 113 -5.29 7.74 -7.42
CA ALA A 113 -3.95 7.37 -7.86
C ALA A 113 -3.48 8.22 -9.06
N LYS A 114 -4.40 8.70 -9.91
CA LYS A 114 -4.08 9.59 -11.03
C LYS A 114 -3.50 10.94 -10.60
N GLU A 115 -3.81 11.38 -9.37
CA GLU A 115 -3.36 12.65 -8.80
C GLU A 115 -1.91 12.61 -8.31
N LEU A 116 -1.31 11.41 -8.21
CA LEU A 116 0.09 11.24 -7.84
C LEU A 116 1.00 11.99 -8.80
N LYS A 117 1.89 12.83 -8.25
CA LYS A 117 2.85 13.65 -9.01
C LYS A 117 4.26 13.15 -8.79
N ILE A 118 4.92 12.77 -9.86
CA ILE A 118 6.33 12.40 -9.85
C ILE A 118 7.13 13.66 -10.14
N LYS A 119 7.93 14.08 -9.15
CA LYS A 119 8.76 15.30 -9.22
C LYS A 119 10.23 14.99 -9.53
N ALA A 120 10.61 13.71 -9.56
CA ALA A 120 11.97 13.28 -9.87
C ALA A 120 12.37 13.72 -11.28
N THR A 121 13.48 14.45 -11.38
CA THR A 121 14.00 14.95 -12.67
C THR A 121 14.99 13.98 -13.30
N ASP A 122 15.62 13.11 -12.51
CA ASP A 122 16.52 12.08 -13.02
C ASP A 122 15.71 10.96 -13.72
N PRO A 123 16.03 10.60 -14.97
CA PRO A 123 15.27 9.61 -15.73
C PRO A 123 15.18 8.23 -15.06
N LEU A 124 16.26 7.78 -14.41
CA LEU A 124 16.29 6.47 -13.76
C LEU A 124 15.35 6.48 -12.55
N VAL A 125 15.41 7.52 -11.72
CA VAL A 125 14.54 7.64 -10.55
C VAL A 125 13.08 7.77 -10.96
N SER A 126 12.81 8.59 -11.98
CA SER A 126 11.48 8.80 -12.54
C SER A 126 10.87 7.50 -13.07
N GLU A 127 11.63 6.68 -13.81
CA GLU A 127 11.16 5.40 -14.35
C GLU A 127 10.65 4.46 -13.25
N TYR A 128 11.36 4.38 -12.13
CA TYR A 128 10.95 3.55 -11.00
C TYR A 128 9.71 4.08 -10.29
N CYS A 129 9.60 5.41 -10.16
CA CYS A 129 8.40 6.04 -9.61
C CYS A 129 7.18 5.81 -10.51
N GLU A 130 7.34 5.95 -11.83
CA GLU A 130 6.29 5.67 -12.81
C GLU A 130 5.86 4.20 -12.76
N SER A 131 6.81 3.27 -12.62
CA SER A 131 6.49 1.84 -12.46
C SER A 131 5.62 1.59 -11.23
N TRP A 132 5.86 2.31 -10.13
CA TRP A 132 5.02 2.19 -8.95
C TRP A 132 3.64 2.82 -9.16
N LYS A 133 3.59 4.03 -9.70
CA LYS A 133 2.35 4.75 -9.99
C LYS A 133 1.41 3.93 -10.88
N GLU A 134 1.95 3.29 -11.92
CA GLU A 134 1.20 2.40 -12.81
C GLU A 134 0.57 1.21 -12.04
N VAL A 135 1.29 0.63 -11.09
CA VAL A 135 0.76 -0.45 -10.25
C VAL A 135 -0.38 0.05 -9.36
N LEU A 136 -0.25 1.26 -8.80
CA LEU A 136 -1.27 1.87 -7.95
C LEU A 136 -2.53 2.23 -8.75
N LEU A 137 -2.39 2.77 -9.96
CA LEU A 137 -3.51 3.03 -10.88
C LEU A 137 -4.31 1.74 -11.17
N GLN A 138 -3.61 0.66 -11.50
CA GLN A 138 -4.25 -0.62 -11.77
C GLN A 138 -4.85 -1.28 -10.52
N LEU A 139 -4.30 -1.00 -9.33
CA LEU A 139 -4.89 -1.42 -8.07
C LEU A 139 -6.18 -0.65 -7.80
N GLU A 140 -6.19 0.67 -7.96
CA GLU A 140 -7.37 1.52 -7.80
C GLU A 140 -8.51 1.08 -8.73
N GLU A 141 -8.19 0.81 -10.01
CA GLU A 141 -9.15 0.30 -10.98
C GLU A 141 -9.77 -1.03 -10.51
N LYS A 142 -8.96 -1.95 -9.97
CA LYS A 142 -9.47 -3.23 -9.47
C LYS A 142 -10.28 -3.08 -8.19
N LEU A 143 -9.86 -2.20 -7.28
CA LEU A 143 -10.54 -1.94 -6.02
C LEU A 143 -11.90 -1.28 -6.25
N SER A 144 -12.00 -0.34 -7.19
CA SER A 144 -13.28 0.31 -7.55
C SER A 144 -14.30 -0.64 -8.19
N GLN A 145 -13.88 -1.81 -8.68
CA GLN A 145 -14.77 -2.85 -9.18
C GLN A 145 -15.32 -3.76 -8.07
N ILE A 146 -14.84 -3.63 -6.83
CA ILE A 146 -15.32 -4.43 -5.70
C ILE A 146 -16.66 -3.85 -5.24
N SER A 147 -17.73 -4.62 -5.36
CA SER A 147 -19.02 -4.23 -4.79
C SER A 147 -18.96 -4.16 -3.27
N GLU A 148 -19.80 -3.34 -2.64
CA GLU A 148 -19.91 -3.26 -1.17
C GLU A 148 -20.15 -4.65 -0.53
N THR A 149 -20.96 -5.49 -1.18
CA THR A 149 -21.23 -6.86 -0.73
C THR A 149 -19.97 -7.72 -0.77
N ASP A 150 -19.15 -7.59 -1.81
CA ASP A 150 -17.90 -8.32 -1.94
C ASP A 150 -16.84 -7.80 -0.96
N ALA A 151 -16.78 -6.49 -0.74
CA ALA A 151 -15.95 -5.87 0.26
C ALA A 151 -16.26 -6.41 1.67
N TYR A 152 -17.51 -6.82 1.93
CA TYR A 152 -17.99 -7.39 3.19
C TYR A 152 -17.89 -8.93 3.32
N ARG A 153 -17.71 -9.65 2.21
CA ARG A 153 -17.78 -11.13 2.23
C ARG A 153 -16.49 -11.80 1.83
N LYS A 154 -15.68 -11.14 0.99
CA LYS A 154 -14.53 -11.77 0.38
C LYS A 154 -13.26 -11.53 1.18
N ARG A 155 -12.37 -12.51 1.07
CA ARG A 155 -11.04 -12.50 1.65
C ARG A 155 -9.99 -12.37 0.57
N TYR A 156 -8.97 -11.59 0.88
CA TYR A 156 -7.71 -11.60 0.18
C TYR A 156 -6.82 -12.68 0.78
N THR A 157 -6.29 -13.57 -0.05
CA THR A 157 -5.37 -14.62 0.38
C THR A 157 -4.02 -14.36 -0.26
N SER A 158 -3.00 -14.21 0.59
CA SER A 158 -1.61 -14.00 0.19
C SER A 158 -0.69 -14.99 0.89
N LEU A 159 0.59 -14.95 0.52
CA LEU A 159 1.65 -15.64 1.25
C LEU A 159 1.79 -15.17 2.70
N THR A 160 1.30 -13.97 3.02
CA THR A 160 1.42 -13.36 4.37
C THR A 160 0.20 -13.58 5.25
N GLY A 161 -0.84 -14.22 4.72
CA GLY A 161 -2.07 -14.52 5.46
C GLY A 161 -3.33 -14.33 4.62
N ILE A 162 -4.46 -14.56 5.30
CA ILE A 162 -5.82 -14.33 4.79
C ILE A 162 -6.35 -13.09 5.51
N HIS A 163 -6.78 -12.09 4.75
CA HIS A 163 -7.21 -10.78 5.26
C HIS A 163 -8.57 -10.40 4.67
N THR A 164 -9.30 -9.55 5.39
CA THR A 164 -10.31 -8.66 4.80
C THR A 164 -9.68 -7.84 3.66
N ILE A 165 -10.48 -7.32 2.73
CA ILE A 165 -9.95 -6.47 1.64
C ILE A 165 -9.31 -5.20 2.23
N SER A 166 -9.97 -4.56 3.18
CA SER A 166 -9.44 -3.41 3.91
C SER A 166 -8.13 -3.74 4.64
N GLY A 167 -8.08 -4.88 5.34
CA GLY A 167 -6.85 -5.37 5.98
C GLY A 167 -5.73 -5.66 4.99
N ALA A 168 -6.04 -6.14 3.78
CA ALA A 168 -5.04 -6.35 2.74
C ALA A 168 -4.41 -5.06 2.23
N ILE A 169 -5.22 -4.00 2.05
CA ILE A 169 -4.73 -2.66 1.69
C ILE A 169 -3.85 -2.13 2.83
N ASN A 170 -4.33 -2.19 4.07
CA ASN A 170 -3.55 -1.76 5.24
C ASN A 170 -2.21 -2.52 5.35
N ASN A 171 -2.22 -3.84 5.16
CA ASN A 171 -1.02 -4.67 5.18
C ASN A 171 -0.01 -4.26 4.09
N SER A 172 -0.47 -3.90 2.89
CA SER A 172 0.38 -3.34 1.83
C SER A 172 0.95 -1.98 2.22
N THR A 173 0.13 -1.08 2.79
CA THR A 173 0.58 0.24 3.26
C THR A 173 1.63 0.09 4.35
N GLU A 174 1.37 -0.72 5.38
CA GLU A 174 2.25 -0.87 6.53
C GLU A 174 3.55 -1.61 6.20
N PHE A 175 3.52 -2.57 5.28
CA PHE A 175 4.75 -3.15 4.75
C PHE A 175 5.64 -2.09 4.07
N CYS A 176 5.05 -1.25 3.23
CA CYS A 176 5.78 -0.21 2.53
C CYS A 176 6.33 0.84 3.50
N HIS A 177 5.52 1.23 4.48
CA HIS A 177 5.92 2.15 5.53
C HIS A 177 7.06 1.60 6.39
N TYR A 178 6.96 0.35 6.83
CA TYR A 178 7.99 -0.34 7.59
C TYR A 178 9.33 -0.38 6.86
N ILE A 179 9.34 -0.80 5.60
CA ILE A 179 10.60 -0.94 4.85
C ILE A 179 11.22 0.41 4.52
N TRP A 180 10.38 1.42 4.25
CA TRP A 180 10.83 2.79 4.01
C TRP A 180 11.43 3.42 5.26
N ASN A 181 10.76 3.33 6.40
CA ASN A 181 11.28 3.95 7.63
C ASN A 181 12.55 3.27 8.11
N ARG A 182 12.68 1.95 7.96
CA ARG A 182 13.96 1.27 8.23
C ARG A 182 15.10 1.78 7.37
N TYR A 183 14.81 2.31 6.20
CA TYR A 183 15.78 3.02 5.38
C TYR A 183 16.00 4.46 5.89
N MET A 184 14.94 5.20 6.20
CA MET A 184 15.01 6.61 6.64
C MET A 184 15.51 6.84 8.07
N GLU A 185 15.45 5.87 8.99
CA GLU A 185 16.01 5.98 10.35
C GLU A 185 17.54 5.89 10.37
N SER A 186 18.16 5.58 9.24
CA SER A 186 19.61 5.63 9.06
C SER A 186 19.95 6.18 7.68
N PRO A 187 19.48 7.41 7.36
CA PRO A 187 19.87 8.07 6.14
C PRO A 187 21.36 8.47 6.28
N ASN A 188 22.06 8.50 5.16
CA ASN A 188 23.52 8.66 5.10
C ASN A 188 24.09 9.75 6.02
#